data_AF-X0S975-F1
#
_entry.id   AF-X0S975-F1
#
_cell.length_a   1.000
_cell.length_b   1.000
_cell.length_c   1.000
_cell.angle_alpha   90.00
_cell.angle_beta   90.00
_cell.angle_gamma   90.00
#
_symmetry.space_group_name_H-M   'P 1'
#
loop_
_entity.id
_entity.type
_entity.pdbx_description
1 polymer ?
#
loop_
_entity_poly.entity_id
_entity_poly.type
_entity_poly.pdbx_seq_one_letter_code
_entity_poly.pdbx_strand_id
1 'polypeptide(L)'
;MTKTYSVADFETRSTIDIRKQGAFVYAAHPTTEPMCLAVTVADADPIVWAPEYFRKLINPDNIKHRIVSAKEIVSATLDADYTVAQNTMFEYLIWNLIMVPRYKWPKLPLERLHDTMAQLAYHALPMNLEQAGAALRLPIQKDMVGNAAMKKLCKPKKPVKAEREADPEWASKIWWHEAPATLEANINYCCTDVISERMVHKYLPDLPARERDVWLHTERKNLRGVHVDVENVKAIVGVVKTQEAKQIKRFAELTNGAVSGPRSYVALKNWVNEEANLKLTSVDKDA
;
A
#
# COMPACT_ATOMS: atom_id res chain seq x y z
N MET A 1 24.10 -24.49 10.30
CA MET A 1 22.81 -24.23 10.96
C MET A 1 21.91 -23.57 9.94
N THR A 2 20.68 -24.04 9.77
CA THR A 2 19.68 -23.39 8.91
C THR A 2 19.33 -22.04 9.55
N LYS A 3 19.40 -20.94 8.79
CA LYS A 3 19.04 -19.62 9.31
C LYS A 3 17.56 -19.57 9.68
N THR A 4 17.22 -18.92 10.78
CA THR A 4 15.83 -18.67 11.18
C THR A 4 15.30 -17.43 10.50
N TYR A 5 13.99 -17.36 10.24
CA TYR A 5 13.36 -16.20 9.62
C TYR A 5 12.04 -15.87 10.30
N SER A 6 11.67 -14.60 10.26
CA SER A 6 10.33 -14.12 10.60
C SER A 6 9.60 -13.69 9.33
N VAL A 7 8.31 -13.97 9.18
CA VAL A 7 7.45 -13.33 8.16
C VAL A 7 6.55 -12.33 8.86
N ALA A 8 6.47 -11.10 8.37
CA ALA A 8 5.80 -9.99 9.05
C ALA A 8 4.89 -9.21 8.10
N ASP A 9 3.71 -8.85 8.57
CA ASP A 9 2.75 -8.01 7.83
C ASP A 9 2.14 -6.95 8.76
N PHE A 10 1.97 -5.73 8.24
CA PHE A 10 1.36 -4.62 8.96
C PHE A 10 0.03 -4.23 8.33
N GLU A 11 -1.01 -4.16 9.16
CA GLU A 11 -2.22 -3.46 8.79
C GLU A 11 -2.19 -2.02 9.29
N THR A 12 -2.57 -1.08 8.43
CA THR A 12 -2.45 0.36 8.71
C THR A 12 -3.64 1.15 8.17
N ARG A 13 -3.82 2.35 8.69
CA ARG A 13 -4.81 3.32 8.19
C ARG A 13 -4.23 4.70 8.04
N SER A 14 -4.76 5.48 7.09
CA SER A 14 -4.38 6.89 6.90
C SER A 14 -5.46 7.69 6.19
N THR A 15 -5.43 9.02 6.30
CA THR A 15 -6.32 9.91 5.55
C THR A 15 -5.92 10.07 4.10
N ILE A 16 -4.73 9.61 3.73
CA ILE A 16 -4.21 9.68 2.37
C ILE A 16 -4.20 8.31 1.70
N ASP A 17 -4.43 8.30 0.39
CA ASP A 17 -4.46 7.09 -0.41
C ASP A 17 -3.03 6.70 -0.84
N ILE A 18 -2.56 5.55 -0.37
CA ILE A 18 -1.23 5.03 -0.68
C ILE A 18 -1.00 4.85 -2.19
N ARG A 19 -2.04 4.54 -2.97
CA ARG A 19 -1.90 4.35 -4.43
C ARG A 19 -1.66 5.66 -5.16
N LYS A 20 -2.07 6.78 -4.56
CA LYS A 20 -1.89 8.12 -5.14
C LYS A 20 -0.61 8.78 -4.67
N GLN A 21 -0.23 8.56 -3.42
CA GLN A 21 0.88 9.27 -2.76
C GLN A 21 2.16 8.45 -2.65
N GLY A 22 2.07 7.11 -2.79
CA GLY A 22 3.18 6.19 -2.59
C GLY A 22 3.45 5.87 -1.11
N ALA A 23 4.14 4.76 -0.87
CA ALA A 23 4.38 4.20 0.47
C ALA A 23 5.19 5.13 1.39
N PHE A 24 6.17 5.87 0.86
CA PHE A 24 7.00 6.80 1.63
C PHE A 24 6.17 7.94 2.23
N VAL A 25 5.37 8.62 1.39
CA VAL A 25 4.50 9.71 1.83
C VAL A 25 3.42 9.16 2.75
N TYR A 26 2.86 8.00 2.43
CA TYR A 26 1.90 7.29 3.29
C TYR A 26 2.49 7.04 4.68
N ALA A 27 3.60 6.34 4.82
CA ALA A 27 4.19 6.00 6.12
C ALA A 27 4.64 7.24 6.92
N ALA A 28 5.15 8.28 6.25
CA ALA A 28 5.56 9.52 6.90
C ALA A 28 4.38 10.44 7.30
N HIS A 29 3.17 10.19 6.79
CA HIS A 29 2.04 11.07 7.05
C HIS A 29 1.64 11.04 8.55
N PRO A 30 1.36 12.19 9.18
CA PRO A 30 1.04 12.26 10.61
C PRO A 30 -0.16 11.41 11.03
N THR A 31 -1.13 11.22 10.13
CA THR A 31 -2.34 10.42 10.40
C THR A 31 -2.16 8.92 10.15
N THR A 32 -1.00 8.49 9.65
CA THR A 32 -0.79 7.06 9.41
C THR A 32 -0.57 6.34 10.71
N GLU A 33 -1.36 5.30 10.93
CA GLU A 33 -1.43 4.56 12.19
C GLU A 33 -1.43 3.05 11.93
N PRO A 34 -0.48 2.31 12.53
CA PRO A 34 -0.49 0.85 12.55
C PRO A 34 -1.64 0.34 13.42
N MET A 35 -2.42 -0.59 12.88
CA MET A 35 -3.56 -1.22 13.54
C MET A 35 -3.20 -2.56 14.15
N CYS A 36 -2.38 -3.36 13.45
CA CYS A 36 -1.75 -4.56 13.99
C CYS A 36 -0.49 -4.93 13.21
N LEU A 37 0.29 -5.82 13.80
CA LEU A 37 1.43 -6.50 13.19
C LEU A 37 1.26 -8.00 13.47
N ALA A 38 1.17 -8.81 12.42
CA ALA A 38 1.26 -10.26 12.53
C ALA A 38 2.69 -10.72 12.23
N VAL A 39 3.17 -11.71 12.97
CA VAL A 39 4.49 -12.32 12.74
C VAL A 39 4.40 -13.84 12.91
N THR A 40 5.01 -14.59 12.01
CA THR A 40 5.32 -16.02 12.20
C THR A 40 6.83 -16.22 12.15
N VAL A 41 7.38 -17.07 13.00
CA VAL A 41 8.81 -17.43 13.00
C VAL A 41 8.96 -18.85 12.53
N ALA A 42 9.68 -19.04 11.41
CA ALA A 42 9.79 -20.31 10.72
C ALA A 42 8.41 -20.98 10.56
N ASP A 43 8.17 -22.08 11.28
CA ASP A 43 6.98 -22.92 11.14
C ASP A 43 5.94 -22.71 12.25
N ALA A 44 6.24 -21.82 13.19
CA ALA A 44 5.35 -21.54 14.31
C ALA A 44 4.03 -20.91 13.85
N ASP A 45 2.99 -21.06 14.65
CA ASP A 45 1.76 -20.32 14.43
C ASP A 45 2.00 -18.81 14.54
N PRO A 46 1.28 -17.99 13.75
CA PRO A 46 1.35 -16.55 13.88
C PRO A 46 1.03 -16.07 15.30
N ILE A 47 1.71 -14.99 15.67
CA ILE A 47 1.40 -14.16 16.83
C ILE A 47 1.10 -12.74 16.36
N VAL A 48 0.29 -12.01 17.11
CA VAL A 48 -0.17 -10.68 16.71
C VAL A 48 0.07 -9.66 17.79
N TRP A 49 0.58 -8.50 17.40
CA TRP A 49 0.53 -7.31 18.22
C TRP A 49 -0.50 -6.33 17.67
N ALA A 50 -1.20 -5.63 18.56
CA ALA A 50 -2.05 -4.50 18.24
C ALA A 50 -1.87 -3.41 19.32
N PRO A 51 -1.91 -2.12 18.97
CA PRO A 51 -1.92 -1.03 19.95
C PRO A 51 -3.06 -1.18 20.97
N GLU A 52 -2.82 -0.68 22.18
CA GLU A 52 -3.77 -0.76 23.30
C GLU A 52 -5.15 -0.18 22.95
N TYR A 53 -5.18 0.87 22.13
CA TYR A 53 -6.43 1.45 21.64
C TYR A 53 -7.30 0.42 20.90
N PHE A 54 -6.73 -0.28 19.91
CA PHE A 54 -7.48 -1.27 19.13
C PHE A 54 -7.81 -2.52 19.94
N ARG A 55 -6.95 -2.91 20.89
CA ARG A 55 -7.22 -4.04 21.80
C ARG A 55 -8.48 -3.87 22.61
N LYS A 56 -8.79 -2.64 23.03
CA LYS A 56 -10.00 -2.34 23.80
C LYS A 56 -11.28 -2.39 22.97
N LEU A 57 -11.18 -2.39 21.64
CA LEU A 57 -12.31 -2.37 20.73
C LEU A 57 -12.68 -3.76 20.20
N ILE A 58 -11.90 -4.79 20.50
CA ILE A 58 -12.10 -6.14 19.99
C ILE A 58 -12.39 -7.12 21.12
N ASN A 59 -13.03 -8.23 20.79
CA ASN A 59 -13.07 -9.41 21.64
C ASN A 59 -11.86 -10.32 21.32
N PRO A 60 -10.91 -10.53 22.25
CA PRO A 60 -9.78 -11.43 22.04
C PRO A 60 -10.17 -12.87 21.66
N ASP A 61 -11.33 -13.36 22.12
CA ASP A 61 -11.80 -14.73 21.80
C ASP A 61 -12.13 -14.91 20.31
N ASN A 62 -12.34 -13.81 19.57
CA ASN A 62 -12.59 -13.83 18.14
C ASN A 62 -11.29 -13.79 17.30
N ILE A 63 -10.13 -13.65 17.95
CA ILE A 63 -8.84 -13.65 17.27
C ILE A 63 -8.27 -15.08 17.29
N LYS A 64 -8.03 -15.62 16.09
CA LYS A 64 -7.59 -17.00 15.89
C LYS A 64 -6.17 -17.28 16.41
N HIS A 65 -5.39 -16.21 16.59
CA HIS A 65 -3.98 -16.27 16.93
C HIS A 65 -3.68 -15.47 18.19
N ARG A 66 -2.61 -15.85 18.88
CA ARG A 66 -2.28 -15.25 20.18
C ARG A 66 -1.90 -13.78 20.03
N ILE A 67 -2.60 -12.92 20.77
CA ILE A 67 -2.24 -11.52 20.93
C ILE A 67 -1.09 -11.41 21.94
N VAL A 68 0.01 -10.75 21.57
CA VAL A 68 1.28 -10.74 22.33
C VAL A 68 1.77 -9.34 22.69
N SER A 69 2.64 -9.22 23.69
CA SER A 69 3.22 -7.92 24.06
C SER A 69 4.07 -7.30 22.93
N ALA A 70 4.28 -5.99 22.98
CA ALA A 70 5.19 -5.31 22.04
C ALA A 70 6.63 -5.86 22.13
N LYS A 71 7.08 -6.22 23.34
CA LYS A 71 8.40 -6.84 23.54
C LYS A 71 8.51 -8.17 22.81
N GLU A 72 7.46 -8.98 22.90
CA GLU A 72 7.43 -10.32 22.32
C GLU A 72 7.34 -10.28 20.79
N ILE A 73 6.48 -9.44 20.20
CA ILE A 73 6.41 -9.31 18.74
C ILE A 73 7.73 -8.79 18.15
N VAL A 74 8.37 -7.83 18.84
CA VAL A 74 9.67 -7.28 18.41
C VAL A 74 10.77 -8.34 18.48
N SER A 75 10.83 -9.12 19.55
CA SER A 75 11.76 -10.25 19.69
C SER A 75 11.51 -11.30 18.60
N ALA A 76 10.26 -11.67 18.34
CA ALA A 76 9.93 -12.60 17.26
C ALA A 76 10.38 -12.11 15.87
N THR A 77 10.32 -10.80 15.59
CA THR A 77 10.81 -10.24 14.33
C THR A 77 12.33 -10.11 14.28
N LEU A 78 12.97 -9.61 15.34
CA LEU A 78 14.37 -9.18 15.32
C LEU A 78 15.37 -10.26 15.77
N ASP A 79 14.93 -11.25 16.56
CA ASP A 79 15.81 -12.33 17.02
C ASP A 79 15.98 -13.43 15.96
N ALA A 80 15.13 -13.45 14.92
CA ALA A 80 15.36 -14.24 13.72
C ALA A 80 16.63 -13.77 12.97
N ASP A 81 17.18 -14.55 12.04
CA ASP A 81 18.34 -14.09 11.25
C ASP A 81 17.94 -13.03 10.22
N TYR A 82 16.73 -13.13 9.66
CA TYR A 82 16.20 -12.21 8.65
C TYR A 82 14.67 -12.11 8.70
N THR A 83 14.13 -11.05 8.09
CA THR A 83 12.69 -10.76 8.04
C THR A 83 12.20 -10.80 6.61
N VAL A 84 11.13 -11.54 6.39
CA VAL A 84 10.47 -11.75 5.11
C VAL A 84 9.16 -10.99 5.11
N ALA A 85 8.81 -10.40 3.99
CA ALA A 85 7.45 -9.94 3.69
C ALA A 85 7.26 -9.90 2.17
N GLN A 86 6.03 -9.66 1.69
CA GLN A 86 5.81 -9.34 0.28
C GLN A 86 5.84 -7.83 0.08
N ASN A 87 6.75 -7.33 -0.77
CA ASN A 87 6.99 -5.89 -0.91
C ASN A 87 7.47 -5.23 0.42
N THR A 88 8.50 -5.85 1.02
CA THR A 88 9.11 -5.58 2.35
C THR A 88 9.40 -4.14 2.70
N MET A 89 9.53 -3.28 1.69
CA MET A 89 9.75 -1.85 1.92
C MET A 89 8.58 -1.19 2.60
N PHE A 90 7.35 -1.68 2.42
CA PHE A 90 6.21 -1.16 3.15
C PHE A 90 6.36 -1.41 4.65
N GLU A 91 6.65 -2.65 5.06
CA GLU A 91 6.86 -3.04 6.44
C GLU A 91 8.05 -2.28 7.04
N TYR A 92 9.13 -2.14 6.29
CA TYR A 92 10.30 -1.35 6.70
C TYR A 92 9.96 0.11 6.99
N LEU A 93 9.15 0.75 6.12
CA LEU A 93 8.76 2.15 6.28
C LEU A 93 7.84 2.32 7.49
N ILE A 94 6.85 1.46 7.68
CA ILE A 94 5.98 1.49 8.86
C ILE A 94 6.80 1.25 10.13
N TRP A 95 7.68 0.24 10.15
CA TRP A 95 8.54 -0.05 11.27
C TRP A 95 9.43 1.14 11.64
N ASN A 96 10.21 1.66 10.67
CA ASN A 96 11.24 2.64 10.97
C ASN A 96 10.74 4.09 11.05
N LEU A 97 9.70 4.46 10.31
CA LEU A 97 9.15 5.83 10.35
C LEU A 97 8.05 6.00 11.40
N ILE A 98 7.46 4.92 11.90
CA ILE A 98 6.39 4.99 12.91
C ILE A 98 6.80 4.25 14.19
N MET A 99 7.09 2.95 14.11
CA MET A 99 7.30 2.13 15.31
C MET A 99 8.54 2.56 16.10
N VAL A 100 9.63 2.87 15.43
CA VAL A 100 10.86 3.38 16.08
C VAL A 100 10.61 4.72 16.80
N PRO A 101 10.16 5.82 16.13
CA PRO A 101 10.01 7.10 16.81
C PRO A 101 8.86 7.15 17.81
N ARG A 102 7.72 6.51 17.52
CA ARG A 102 6.48 6.63 18.33
C ARG A 102 6.38 5.54 19.41
N TYR A 103 6.77 4.30 19.09
CA TYR A 103 6.67 3.15 20.01
C TYR A 103 8.01 2.75 20.63
N LYS A 104 9.11 3.44 20.27
CA LYS A 104 10.48 3.18 20.79
C LYS A 104 10.98 1.77 20.49
N TRP A 105 10.52 1.19 19.39
CA TRP A 105 11.03 -0.10 18.92
C TRP A 105 12.47 0.05 18.42
N PRO A 106 13.28 -1.01 18.47
CA PRO A 106 14.59 -1.02 17.82
C PRO A 106 14.43 -0.83 16.30
N LYS A 107 15.43 -0.22 15.68
CA LYS A 107 15.46 -0.06 14.22
C LYS A 107 15.51 -1.42 13.52
N LEU A 108 14.69 -1.61 12.48
CA LEU A 108 14.79 -2.75 11.58
C LEU A 108 15.86 -2.44 10.50
N PRO A 109 17.00 -3.17 10.47
CA PRO A 109 18.02 -2.96 9.44
C PRO A 109 17.55 -3.40 8.05
N LEU A 110 17.89 -2.62 7.02
CA LEU A 110 17.50 -2.91 5.64
C LEU A 110 18.10 -4.23 5.15
N GLU A 111 19.34 -4.52 5.54
CA GLU A 111 20.11 -5.70 5.13
C GLU A 111 19.48 -7.02 5.58
N ARG A 112 18.51 -6.98 6.50
CA ARG A 112 17.80 -8.14 7.02
C ARG A 112 16.51 -8.44 6.26
N LEU A 113 16.07 -7.57 5.34
CA LEU A 113 14.85 -7.80 4.59
C LEU A 113 15.05 -8.83 3.46
N HIS A 114 14.04 -9.66 3.26
CA HIS A 114 13.92 -10.64 2.18
C HIS A 114 12.53 -10.51 1.55
N ASP A 115 12.48 -10.19 0.27
CA ASP A 115 11.23 -9.82 -0.39
C ASP A 115 10.68 -10.94 -1.27
N THR A 116 9.52 -11.48 -0.88
CA THR A 116 8.88 -12.55 -1.66
C THR A 116 8.38 -12.08 -3.02
N MET A 117 8.05 -10.79 -3.17
CA MET A 117 7.69 -10.21 -4.47
C MET A 117 8.91 -10.17 -5.40
N ALA A 118 10.09 -9.85 -4.87
CA ALA A 118 11.33 -9.90 -5.64
C ALA A 118 11.73 -11.34 -6.00
N GLN A 119 11.54 -12.30 -5.09
CA GLN A 119 11.72 -13.74 -5.39
C GLN A 119 10.79 -14.18 -6.53
N LEU A 120 9.50 -13.83 -6.46
CA LEU A 120 8.52 -14.14 -7.50
C LEU A 120 8.93 -13.54 -8.85
N ALA A 121 9.34 -12.27 -8.87
CA ALA A 121 9.80 -11.59 -10.07
C ALA A 121 11.01 -12.28 -10.70
N TYR A 122 12.00 -12.68 -9.89
CA TYR A 122 13.20 -13.39 -10.36
C TYR A 122 12.84 -14.73 -11.02
N HIS A 123 11.82 -15.42 -10.52
CA HIS A 123 11.33 -16.68 -11.07
C HIS A 123 10.29 -16.53 -12.19
N ALA A 124 10.08 -15.33 -12.72
CA ALA A 124 9.07 -15.03 -13.75
C ALA A 124 7.65 -15.47 -13.33
N LEU A 125 7.34 -15.37 -12.04
CA LEU A 125 6.04 -15.69 -11.47
C LEU A 125 5.20 -14.42 -11.28
N PRO A 126 3.87 -14.55 -11.18
CA PRO A 126 3.01 -13.42 -10.81
C PRO A 126 3.45 -12.83 -9.46
N MET A 127 3.66 -11.51 -9.41
CA MET A 127 4.11 -10.81 -8.19
C MET A 127 2.99 -10.58 -7.16
N ASN A 128 1.72 -10.84 -7.52
CA ASN A 128 0.58 -10.77 -6.60
C ASN A 128 0.41 -12.09 -5.83
N LEU A 129 0.20 -12.05 -4.52
CA LEU A 129 0.15 -13.24 -3.65
C LEU A 129 -0.86 -14.30 -4.09
N GLU A 130 -2.08 -13.88 -4.43
CA GLU A 130 -3.16 -14.79 -4.86
C GLU A 130 -2.79 -15.47 -6.17
N GLN A 131 -2.27 -14.70 -7.13
CA GLN A 131 -1.84 -15.23 -8.43
C GLN A 131 -0.60 -16.12 -8.30
N ALA A 132 0.34 -15.76 -7.43
CA ALA A 132 1.51 -16.57 -7.09
C ALA A 132 1.10 -17.90 -6.47
N GLY A 133 0.21 -17.87 -5.48
CA GLY A 133 -0.34 -19.07 -4.85
C GLY A 133 -1.00 -20.01 -5.85
N ALA A 134 -1.82 -19.47 -6.76
CA ALA A 134 -2.43 -20.24 -7.84
C ALA A 134 -1.39 -20.85 -8.79
N ALA A 135 -0.40 -20.06 -9.23
CA ALA A 135 0.65 -20.51 -10.13
C ALA A 135 1.52 -21.62 -9.50
N LEU A 136 1.81 -21.50 -8.21
CA LEU A 136 2.61 -22.45 -7.43
C LEU A 136 1.78 -23.62 -6.87
N ARG A 137 0.46 -23.62 -7.09
CA ARG A 137 -0.49 -24.61 -6.52
C ARG A 137 -0.41 -24.69 -4.99
N LEU A 138 -0.15 -23.57 -4.34
CA LEU A 138 -0.15 -23.45 -2.88
C LEU A 138 -1.60 -23.35 -2.37
N PRO A 139 -1.89 -23.84 -1.15
CA PRO A 139 -3.21 -23.77 -0.55
C PRO A 139 -3.51 -22.35 0.00
N ILE A 140 -3.20 -21.31 -0.77
CA ILE A 140 -3.50 -19.92 -0.45
C ILE A 140 -4.92 -19.64 -0.89
N GLN A 141 -5.79 -19.32 0.07
CA GLN A 141 -7.19 -19.01 -0.19
C GLN A 141 -7.44 -17.51 -0.10
N LYS A 142 -8.30 -17.02 -0.99
CA LYS A 142 -8.72 -15.63 -0.98
C LYS A 142 -9.60 -15.35 0.24
N ASP A 143 -9.10 -14.59 1.21
CA ASP A 143 -9.91 -14.09 2.32
C ASP A 143 -10.66 -12.81 1.90
N MET A 144 -11.84 -12.99 1.33
CA MET A 144 -12.68 -11.86 0.89
C MET A 144 -13.19 -11.01 2.06
N VAL A 145 -13.44 -11.62 3.22
CA VAL A 145 -14.00 -10.94 4.39
C VAL A 145 -12.94 -10.04 5.01
N GLY A 146 -11.75 -10.61 5.24
CA GLY A 146 -10.56 -9.89 5.69
C GLY A 146 -10.18 -8.76 4.75
N ASN A 147 -10.09 -9.03 3.45
CA ASN A 147 -9.74 -8.02 2.46
C ASN A 147 -10.76 -6.86 2.40
N ALA A 148 -12.05 -7.16 2.55
CA ALA A 148 -13.09 -6.13 2.62
C ALA A 148 -13.00 -5.31 3.93
N ALA A 149 -12.68 -5.96 5.04
CA ALA A 149 -12.42 -5.29 6.32
C ALA A 149 -11.23 -4.33 6.22
N MET A 150 -10.06 -4.81 5.77
CA MET A 150 -8.86 -4.00 5.56
C MET A 150 -9.16 -2.76 4.72
N LYS A 151 -9.76 -2.94 3.53
CA LYS A 151 -10.09 -1.83 2.60
C LYS A 151 -11.04 -0.79 3.20
N LYS A 152 -11.83 -1.19 4.20
CA LYS A 152 -12.77 -0.32 4.91
C LYS A 152 -12.06 0.41 6.05
N LEU A 153 -11.22 -0.28 6.82
CA LEU A 153 -10.52 0.28 7.97
C LEU A 153 -9.37 1.22 7.58
N CYS A 154 -8.70 0.95 6.46
CA CYS A 154 -7.48 1.66 6.07
C CYS A 154 -7.70 3.13 5.65
N LYS A 155 -8.96 3.58 5.57
CA LYS A 155 -9.35 4.91 5.11
C LYS A 155 -10.46 5.52 5.99
N PRO A 156 -10.53 6.85 6.09
CA PRO A 156 -11.56 7.52 6.87
C PRO A 156 -12.95 7.38 6.25
N LYS A 157 -13.97 7.56 7.08
CA LYS A 157 -15.37 7.57 6.70
C LYS A 157 -15.98 8.95 6.89
N LYS A 158 -17.14 9.16 6.26
CA LYS A 158 -18.01 10.29 6.61
C LYS A 158 -18.80 9.93 7.87
N PRO A 159 -18.90 10.83 8.86
CA PRO A 159 -19.72 10.58 10.04
C PRO A 159 -21.19 10.44 9.67
N VAL A 160 -21.90 9.51 10.32
CA VAL A 160 -23.34 9.34 10.17
C VAL A 160 -24.10 10.37 11.00
N LYS A 161 -25.41 10.53 10.76
CA LYS A 161 -26.23 11.53 11.46
C LYS A 161 -26.11 11.42 13.00
N ALA A 162 -26.27 10.21 13.53
CA ALA A 162 -26.17 9.96 14.98
C ALA A 162 -24.82 10.37 15.58
N GLU A 163 -23.72 10.17 14.85
CA GLU A 163 -22.38 10.58 15.29
C GLU A 163 -22.21 12.10 15.32
N ARG A 164 -22.81 12.81 14.36
CA ARG A 164 -22.79 14.28 14.32
C ARG A 164 -23.66 14.89 15.40
N GLU A 165 -24.76 14.23 15.75
CA GLU A 165 -25.65 14.64 16.84
C GLU A 165 -25.03 14.38 18.21
N ALA A 166 -24.24 13.30 18.35
CA ALA A 166 -23.57 12.94 19.59
C ALA A 166 -22.31 13.76 19.87
N ASP A 167 -21.62 14.25 18.84
CA ASP A 167 -20.35 14.97 18.97
C ASP A 167 -20.42 16.35 18.28
N PRO A 168 -20.57 17.45 19.05
CA PRO A 168 -20.62 18.80 18.51
C PRO A 168 -19.38 19.21 17.69
N GLU A 169 -18.24 18.54 17.88
CA GLU A 169 -16.99 18.80 17.17
C GLU A 169 -16.79 17.85 15.97
N TRP A 170 -17.83 17.13 15.52
CA TRP A 170 -17.72 16.12 14.47
C TRP A 170 -17.01 16.60 13.20
N ALA A 171 -17.11 17.90 12.88
CA ALA A 171 -16.54 18.48 11.67
C ALA A 171 -15.01 18.62 11.70
N SER A 172 -14.38 18.69 12.88
CA SER A 172 -12.93 18.80 13.03
C SER A 172 -12.23 17.45 13.24
N LYS A 173 -13.00 16.36 13.40
CA LYS A 173 -12.50 15.01 13.70
C LYS A 173 -12.38 14.15 12.45
N ILE A 174 -11.38 13.27 12.46
CA ILE A 174 -11.27 12.19 11.48
C ILE A 174 -12.10 11.01 11.99
N TRP A 175 -13.03 10.53 11.16
CA TRP A 175 -13.90 9.42 11.51
C TRP A 175 -13.40 8.14 10.85
N TRP A 176 -13.40 7.04 11.60
CA TRP A 176 -12.94 5.74 11.14
C TRP A 176 -14.05 4.70 11.22
N HIS A 177 -13.94 3.66 10.40
CA HIS A 177 -14.73 2.46 10.59
C HIS A 177 -14.06 1.65 11.71
N GLU A 178 -14.69 1.48 12.87
CA GLU A 178 -14.06 0.80 14.03
C GLU A 178 -15.03 -0.20 14.69
N ALA A 179 -15.93 -0.78 13.90
CA ALA A 179 -16.79 -1.83 14.41
C ALA A 179 -15.94 -3.03 14.86
N PRO A 180 -16.14 -3.59 16.08
CA PRO A 180 -15.33 -4.67 16.64
C PRO A 180 -15.10 -5.84 15.67
N ALA A 181 -16.18 -6.38 15.10
CA ALA A 181 -16.10 -7.48 14.13
C ALA A 181 -15.29 -7.15 12.87
N THR A 182 -15.26 -5.88 12.44
CA THR A 182 -14.43 -5.47 11.29
C THR A 182 -12.95 -5.43 11.68
N LEU A 183 -12.62 -4.91 12.87
CA LEU A 183 -11.25 -4.92 13.40
C LEU A 183 -10.72 -6.34 13.61
N GLU A 184 -11.55 -7.22 14.18
CA GLU A 184 -11.22 -8.64 14.40
C GLU A 184 -10.98 -9.38 13.08
N ALA A 185 -11.82 -9.14 12.07
CA ALA A 185 -11.62 -9.70 10.73
C ALA A 185 -10.30 -9.24 10.11
N ASN A 186 -9.92 -7.98 10.29
CA ASN A 186 -8.66 -7.43 9.79
C ASN A 186 -7.43 -8.03 10.47
N ILE A 187 -7.51 -8.25 11.78
CA ILE A 187 -6.41 -8.89 12.52
C ILE A 187 -6.23 -10.34 12.07
N ASN A 188 -7.31 -11.09 11.92
CA ASN A 188 -7.26 -12.46 11.42
C ASN A 188 -6.78 -12.53 9.96
N TYR A 189 -7.11 -11.53 9.17
CA TYR A 189 -6.63 -11.37 7.79
C TYR A 189 -5.11 -11.18 7.73
N CYS A 190 -4.57 -10.26 8.52
CA CYS A 190 -3.12 -10.03 8.66
C CYS A 190 -2.36 -11.32 9.04
N CYS A 191 -2.94 -12.16 9.90
CA CYS A 191 -2.37 -13.49 10.20
C CYS A 191 -2.37 -14.44 9.00
N THR A 192 -3.43 -14.38 8.19
CA THR A 192 -3.57 -15.20 6.98
C THR A 192 -2.56 -14.78 5.91
N ASP A 193 -2.28 -13.48 5.80
CA ASP A 193 -1.30 -12.94 4.86
C ASP A 193 0.12 -13.41 5.24
N VAL A 194 0.55 -13.33 6.52
CA VAL A 194 1.87 -13.88 6.90
C VAL A 194 1.99 -15.40 6.72
N ILE A 195 0.91 -16.15 6.87
CA ILE A 195 0.89 -17.59 6.56
C ILE A 195 1.09 -17.81 5.06
N SER A 196 0.42 -17.02 4.23
CA SER A 196 0.47 -17.12 2.76
C SER A 196 1.85 -16.72 2.22
N GLU A 197 2.40 -15.62 2.72
CA GLU A 197 3.76 -15.18 2.41
C GLU A 197 4.82 -16.21 2.83
N ARG A 198 4.67 -16.81 4.01
CA ARG A 198 5.52 -17.92 4.47
C ARG A 198 5.48 -19.10 3.49
N MET A 199 4.31 -19.46 2.97
CA MET A 199 4.19 -20.56 2.02
C MET A 199 4.96 -20.26 0.72
N VAL A 200 4.85 -19.03 0.21
CA VAL A 200 5.63 -18.60 -0.97
C VAL A 200 7.12 -18.62 -0.69
N HIS A 201 7.55 -18.02 0.42
CA HIS A 201 8.97 -17.97 0.83
C HIS A 201 9.58 -19.37 0.97
N LYS A 202 8.85 -20.32 1.55
CA LYS A 202 9.31 -21.71 1.68
C LYS A 202 9.41 -22.44 0.36
N TYR A 203 8.52 -22.13 -0.58
CA TYR A 203 8.44 -22.83 -1.86
C TYR A 203 9.55 -22.37 -2.81
N LEU A 204 9.90 -21.07 -2.77
CA LEU A 204 10.91 -20.49 -3.63
C LEU A 204 12.28 -20.51 -2.97
N PRO A 205 13.37 -20.69 -3.74
CA PRO A 205 14.70 -20.43 -3.22
C PRO A 205 14.88 -18.93 -2.91
N ASP A 206 15.83 -18.62 -2.03
CA ASP A 206 16.27 -17.25 -1.84
C ASP A 206 16.82 -16.66 -3.14
N LEU A 207 16.77 -15.34 -3.27
CA LEU A 207 17.46 -14.64 -4.36
C LEU A 207 18.95 -15.00 -4.35
N PRO A 208 19.56 -15.31 -5.51
CA PRO A 208 21.00 -15.44 -5.61
C PRO A 208 21.70 -14.19 -5.07
N ALA A 209 22.89 -14.36 -4.48
CA ALA A 209 23.61 -13.28 -3.81
C ALA A 209 23.73 -12.00 -4.66
N ARG A 210 24.00 -12.14 -5.95
CA ARG A 210 24.06 -11.01 -6.89
C ARG A 210 22.72 -10.28 -7.03
N GLU A 211 21.61 -10.99 -7.16
CA GLU A 211 20.27 -10.39 -7.29
C GLU A 211 19.81 -9.77 -5.98
N ARG A 212 20.15 -10.41 -4.85
CA ARG A 212 19.97 -9.85 -3.52
C ARG A 212 20.71 -8.52 -3.36
N ASP A 213 21.94 -8.41 -3.85
CA ASP A 213 22.72 -7.17 -3.81
C ASP A 213 22.12 -6.08 -4.69
N VAL A 214 21.63 -6.43 -5.88
CA VAL A 214 20.91 -5.51 -6.78
C VAL A 214 19.63 -5.00 -6.13
N TRP A 215 18.86 -5.88 -5.49
CA TRP A 215 17.66 -5.52 -4.76
C TRP A 215 17.97 -4.56 -3.60
N LEU A 216 18.93 -4.90 -2.74
CA LEU A 216 19.36 -4.01 -1.64
C LEU A 216 19.89 -2.66 -2.14
N HIS A 217 20.65 -2.65 -3.25
CA HIS A 217 21.13 -1.41 -3.85
C HIS A 217 19.97 -0.52 -4.33
N THR A 218 18.95 -1.14 -4.94
CA THR A 218 17.73 -0.46 -5.36
C THR A 218 17.01 0.17 -4.17
N GLU A 219 16.85 -0.58 -3.08
CA GLU A 219 16.18 -0.03 -1.90
C GLU A 219 16.98 1.07 -1.20
N ARG A 220 18.31 0.98 -1.16
CA ARG A 220 19.14 2.09 -0.69
C ARG A 220 18.98 3.35 -1.54
N LYS A 221 18.85 3.20 -2.87
CA LYS A 221 18.58 4.34 -3.78
C LYS A 221 17.19 4.92 -3.53
N ASN A 222 16.17 4.07 -3.37
CA ASN A 222 14.80 4.49 -3.07
C ASN A 222 14.74 5.27 -1.76
N LEU A 223 15.39 4.76 -0.71
CA LEU A 223 15.48 5.42 0.60
C LEU A 223 16.21 6.77 0.54
N ARG A 224 17.28 6.87 -0.25
CA ARG A 224 18.02 8.11 -0.45
C ARG A 224 17.19 9.16 -1.19
N GLY A 225 16.37 8.72 -2.16
CA GLY A 225 15.62 9.60 -3.04
C GLY A 225 16.51 10.40 -4.00
N VAL A 226 15.90 11.41 -4.62
CA VAL A 226 16.52 12.35 -5.56
C VAL A 226 16.10 13.76 -5.17
N HIS A 227 17.04 14.70 -5.18
CA HIS A 227 16.74 16.10 -4.94
C HIS A 227 16.01 16.69 -6.16
N VAL A 228 14.94 17.44 -5.89
CA VAL A 228 14.13 18.11 -6.91
C VAL A 228 14.13 19.60 -6.62
N ASP A 229 14.38 20.41 -7.64
CA ASP A 229 14.21 21.87 -7.57
C ASP A 229 12.73 22.21 -7.59
N VAL A 230 12.13 22.28 -6.41
CA VAL A 230 10.69 22.49 -6.22
C VAL A 230 10.25 23.86 -6.76
N GLU A 231 11.09 24.89 -6.65
CA GLU A 231 10.73 26.24 -7.11
C GLU A 231 10.73 26.32 -8.64
N ASN A 232 11.73 25.72 -9.30
CA ASN A 232 11.73 25.64 -10.75
C ASN A 232 10.57 24.77 -11.27
N VAL A 233 10.25 23.65 -10.60
CA VAL A 233 9.07 22.83 -10.94
C VAL A 233 7.77 23.65 -10.84
N LYS A 234 7.59 24.44 -9.78
CA LYS A 234 6.42 25.33 -9.64
C LYS A 234 6.37 26.38 -10.76
N ALA A 235 7.50 26.99 -11.12
CA ALA A 235 7.58 27.94 -12.21
C ALA A 235 7.18 27.31 -13.56
N ILE A 236 7.71 26.11 -13.85
CA ILE A 236 7.36 25.34 -15.05
C ILE A 236 5.85 25.02 -15.05
N VAL A 237 5.28 24.56 -13.93
CA VAL A 237 3.83 24.30 -13.82
C VAL A 237 3.02 25.57 -14.10
N GLY A 238 3.48 26.74 -13.63
CA GLY A 238 2.84 28.02 -13.95
C GLY A 238 2.87 28.37 -15.44
N VAL A 239 4.00 28.12 -16.11
CA VAL A 239 4.12 28.30 -17.57
C VAL A 239 3.19 27.33 -18.31
N VAL A 240 3.18 26.05 -17.93
CA VAL A 240 2.32 25.03 -18.55
C VAL A 240 0.85 25.41 -18.43
N LYS A 241 0.36 25.78 -17.23
CA LYS A 241 -1.02 26.23 -17.03
C LYS A 241 -1.38 27.44 -17.90
N THR A 242 -0.46 28.40 -18.01
CA THR A 242 -0.65 29.59 -18.85
C THR A 242 -0.80 29.21 -20.31
N GLN A 243 0.03 28.28 -20.80
CA GLN A 243 -0.03 27.82 -22.18
C GLN A 243 -1.27 26.94 -22.42
N GLU A 244 -1.61 26.03 -21.51
CA GLU A 244 -2.84 25.23 -21.60
C GLU A 244 -4.08 26.13 -21.74
N ALA A 245 -4.21 27.18 -20.91
CA ALA A 245 -5.32 28.11 -21.02
C ALA A 245 -5.38 28.82 -22.38
N LYS A 246 -4.23 29.26 -22.90
CA LYS A 246 -4.13 29.86 -24.25
C LYS A 246 -4.55 28.87 -25.34
N GLN A 247 -4.09 27.63 -25.27
CA GLN A 247 -4.40 26.62 -26.27
C GLN A 247 -5.85 26.14 -26.18
N ILE A 248 -6.46 26.07 -25.00
CA ILE A 248 -7.89 25.79 -24.84
C ILE A 248 -8.73 26.89 -25.49
N LYS A 249 -8.35 28.17 -25.30
CA LYS A 249 -9.04 29.28 -25.98
C LYS A 249 -8.88 29.18 -27.50
N ARG A 250 -7.66 28.95 -27.98
CA ARG A 250 -7.40 28.79 -29.42
C ARG A 250 -8.14 27.59 -30.02
N PHE A 251 -8.24 26.50 -29.27
CA PHE A 251 -9.01 25.33 -29.67
C PHE A 251 -10.48 25.69 -29.84
N ALA A 252 -11.08 26.37 -28.86
CA ALA A 252 -12.47 26.81 -28.97
C ALA A 252 -12.71 27.76 -30.15
N GLU A 253 -11.76 28.65 -30.46
CA GLU A 253 -11.80 29.49 -31.66
C GLU A 253 -11.75 28.66 -32.95
N LEU A 254 -10.84 27.68 -33.05
CA LEU A 254 -10.69 26.82 -34.23
C LEU A 254 -11.92 25.93 -34.46
N THR A 255 -12.56 25.48 -33.39
CA THR A 255 -13.76 24.64 -33.48
C THR A 255 -15.06 25.44 -33.48
N ASN A 256 -15.01 26.77 -33.52
CA ASN A 256 -16.18 27.66 -33.34
C ASN A 256 -17.05 27.29 -32.12
N GLY A 257 -16.42 26.79 -31.05
CA GLY A 257 -17.11 26.30 -29.85
C GLY A 257 -17.92 25.01 -30.01
N ALA A 258 -17.93 24.36 -31.17
CA ALA A 258 -18.67 23.12 -31.43
C ALA A 258 -18.17 21.93 -30.59
N VAL A 259 -16.90 21.97 -30.18
CA VAL A 259 -16.29 20.95 -29.32
C VAL A 259 -15.96 21.57 -27.97
N SER A 260 -16.50 20.98 -26.89
CA SER A 260 -16.36 21.50 -25.52
C SER A 260 -14.92 21.51 -24.98
N GLY A 261 -14.02 20.75 -25.61
CA GLY A 261 -12.60 20.75 -25.31
C GLY A 261 -11.83 19.64 -26.00
N PRO A 262 -10.49 19.69 -25.97
CA PRO A 262 -9.63 18.78 -26.71
C PRO A 262 -9.70 17.32 -26.22
N ARG A 263 -10.22 17.06 -25.02
CA ARG A 263 -10.44 15.70 -24.49
C ARG A 263 -11.80 15.09 -24.86
N SER A 264 -12.64 15.85 -25.57
CA SER A 264 -13.94 15.36 -26.05
C SER A 264 -13.76 14.56 -27.35
N TYR A 265 -13.01 13.45 -27.28
CA TYR A 265 -12.48 12.72 -28.44
C TYR A 265 -13.53 12.37 -29.50
N VAL A 266 -14.72 11.91 -29.07
CA VAL A 266 -15.81 11.58 -29.99
C VAL A 266 -16.32 12.84 -30.71
N ALA A 267 -16.57 13.91 -29.97
CA ALA A 267 -17.05 15.17 -30.53
C ALA A 267 -16.01 15.81 -31.47
N LEU A 268 -14.73 15.77 -31.07
CA LEU A 268 -13.63 16.25 -31.89
C LEU A 268 -13.51 15.46 -33.21
N LYS A 269 -13.55 14.12 -33.13
CA LYS A 269 -13.48 13.27 -34.31
C LYS A 269 -14.61 13.56 -35.30
N ASN A 270 -15.84 13.65 -34.81
CA ASN A 270 -17.01 13.93 -35.64
C ASN A 270 -16.88 15.30 -36.30
N TRP A 271 -16.52 16.32 -35.52
CA TRP A 271 -16.32 17.68 -36.02
C TRP A 271 -15.24 17.74 -37.11
N VAL A 272 -14.08 17.08 -36.92
CA VAL A 272 -13.03 17.05 -37.96
C VAL A 272 -13.49 16.34 -39.23
N ASN A 273 -14.20 15.21 -39.10
CA ASN A 273 -14.72 14.48 -40.25
C ASN A 273 -15.72 15.31 -41.05
N GLU A 274 -16.59 16.06 -40.37
CA GLU A 274 -17.57 16.95 -40.99
C GLU A 274 -16.90 18.14 -41.68
N GLU A 275 -16.03 18.88 -40.98
CA GLU A 275 -15.42 20.10 -41.50
C GLU A 275 -14.39 19.85 -42.60
N ALA A 276 -13.60 18.78 -42.48
CA ALA A 276 -12.53 18.46 -43.45
C ALA A 276 -12.94 17.41 -44.48
N ASN A 277 -14.19 16.93 -44.46
CA ASN A 277 -14.70 15.83 -45.28
C ASN A 277 -13.78 14.59 -45.24
N LEU A 278 -13.35 14.24 -44.02
CA LEU A 278 -12.49 13.09 -43.74
C LEU A 278 -13.31 11.91 -43.20
N LYS A 279 -12.68 10.73 -43.15
CA LYS A 279 -13.23 9.51 -42.54
C LYS A 279 -12.28 8.95 -41.48
N LEU A 280 -11.91 9.78 -40.52
CA LEU A 280 -11.12 9.37 -39.37
C LEU A 280 -11.94 8.39 -38.52
N THR A 281 -11.35 7.23 -38.23
CA THR A 281 -11.90 6.19 -37.36
C THR A 281 -11.59 6.47 -35.89
N SER A 282 -10.44 7.11 -35.62
CA SER A 282 -9.98 7.52 -34.30
C SER A 282 -9.16 8.84 -34.38
N VAL A 283 -9.04 9.52 -33.24
CA VAL A 283 -8.17 10.69 -33.02
C VAL A 283 -7.05 10.40 -32.02
N ASP A 284 -6.91 9.12 -31.62
CA ASP A 284 -5.85 8.64 -30.76
C ASP A 284 -4.57 8.39 -31.56
N LYS A 285 -3.45 8.31 -30.83
CA LYS A 285 -2.11 8.17 -31.40
C LYS A 285 -1.84 6.82 -32.11
N ASP A 286 -2.67 5.81 -31.83
CA ASP A 286 -2.53 4.43 -32.31
C ASP A 286 -3.55 4.08 -33.42
N ALA A 287 -4.10 5.10 -34.09
CA ALA A 287 -5.08 4.99 -35.16
C ALA A 287 -4.46 4.78 -36.55
#